data_AF-A0A1Y3AEA7-F1
#
_entry.id   AF-A0A1Y3AEA7-F1
#
_cell.length_a   1.000
_cell.length_b   1.000
_cell.length_c   1.000
_cell.angle_alpha   90.00
_cell.angle_beta   90.00
_cell.angle_gamma   90.00
#
_symmetry.space_group_name_H-M   'P 1'
#
loop_
_entity.id
_entity.type
_entity.pdbx_description
1 polymer ?
#
loop_
_entity_poly.entity_id
_entity_poly.type
_entity_poly.pdbx_seq_one_letter_code
_entity_poly.pdbx_strand_id
1 'polypeptide(L)'
;VDYKEFLDHDMEKDDAVRRSREATEGVAEAMHWLREDVDGVIYVLDSTSDPFTQVNTMLIGIIESQDLPALILANKTDLPGSDVQQIANAFPQHETIPLSALEGDNMDEVYTKIAEYFG
;
A
#
# COMPACT_ATOMS: atom_id res chain seq x y z
N VAL A 1 7.55 12.89 3.82
CA VAL A 1 8.57 11.84 3.61
C VAL A 1 9.93 12.52 3.72
N ASP A 2 10.88 11.97 4.49
CA ASP A 2 12.23 12.54 4.64
C ASP A 2 13.20 11.85 3.67
N TYR A 3 13.97 12.63 2.91
CA TYR A 3 14.95 12.08 1.97
C TYR A 3 16.04 11.27 2.65
N LYS A 4 16.30 11.52 3.95
CA LYS A 4 17.30 10.81 4.72
C LYS A 4 17.02 9.31 4.83
N GLU A 5 15.75 8.92 4.86
CA GLU A 5 15.34 7.50 4.88
C GLU A 5 15.79 6.76 3.62
N PHE A 6 15.97 7.46 2.49
CA PHE A 6 16.47 6.85 1.25
C PHE A 6 17.99 6.78 1.18
N LEU A 7 18.71 7.66 1.90
CA LEU A 7 20.18 7.60 1.96
C LEU A 7 20.69 6.33 2.66
N ASP A 8 19.90 5.78 3.58
CA ASP A 8 20.20 4.54 4.29
C ASP A 8 20.10 3.29 3.39
N HIS A 9 19.59 3.44 2.16
CA HIS A 9 19.46 2.39 1.14
C HIS A 9 20.47 2.54 -0.02
N ASP A 10 21.66 3.10 0.23
CA ASP A 10 22.72 3.31 -0.78
C ASP A 10 22.30 4.19 -1.98
N MET A 11 21.25 5.01 -1.85
CA MET A 11 20.85 5.96 -2.90
C MET A 11 21.73 7.22 -2.90
N GLU A 12 22.05 7.72 -4.10
CA GLU A 12 22.67 9.03 -4.23
C GLU A 12 21.75 10.15 -3.70
N LYS A 13 22.37 11.19 -3.13
CA LYS A 13 21.63 12.28 -2.48
C LYS A 13 20.61 12.95 -3.39
N ASP A 14 20.95 13.18 -4.65
CA ASP A 14 20.06 13.85 -5.58
C ASP A 14 18.85 12.97 -5.94
N ASP A 15 19.06 11.66 -6.06
CA ASP A 15 17.99 10.69 -6.27
C ASP A 15 17.09 10.53 -5.03
N ALA A 16 17.68 10.52 -3.83
CA ALA A 16 16.96 10.49 -2.56
C ALA A 16 16.04 11.72 -2.39
N VAL A 17 16.55 12.91 -2.74
CA VAL A 17 15.75 14.16 -2.72
C VAL A 17 14.61 14.10 -3.73
N ARG A 18 14.88 13.64 -4.97
CA ARG A 18 13.85 13.47 -5.99
C ARG A 18 12.76 12.52 -5.51
N ARG A 19 13.14 11.36 -4.97
CA ARG A 19 12.22 10.33 -4.48
C ARG A 19 11.38 10.80 -3.30
N SER A 20 11.97 11.56 -2.37
CA SER A 20 11.24 12.18 -1.26
C SER A 20 10.16 13.15 -1.74
N ARG A 21 10.45 13.90 -2.80
CA ARG A 21 9.48 14.82 -3.41
C ARG A 21 8.36 14.04 -4.10
N GLU A 22 8.69 13.08 -4.94
CA GLU A 22 7.71 12.21 -5.62
C GLU A 22 6.80 11.49 -4.62
N ALA A 23 7.36 10.95 -3.54
CA ALA A 23 6.57 10.29 -2.50
C ALA A 23 5.63 11.27 -1.76
N THR A 24 6.07 12.51 -1.55
CA THR A 24 5.22 13.55 -0.93
C THR A 24 4.09 13.99 -1.87
N GLU A 25 4.38 14.16 -3.16
CA GLU A 25 3.39 14.46 -4.19
C GLU A 25 2.38 13.31 -4.35
N GLY A 26 2.85 12.05 -4.39
CA GLY A 26 1.99 10.88 -4.48
C GLY A 26 1.03 10.70 -3.30
N VAL A 27 1.47 11.00 -2.07
CA VAL A 27 0.57 11.01 -0.90
C VAL A 27 -0.49 12.10 -1.02
N ALA A 28 -0.11 13.29 -1.48
CA ALA A 28 -1.06 14.39 -1.69
C ALA A 28 -2.11 14.05 -2.77
N GLU A 29 -1.66 13.44 -3.87
CA GLU A 29 -2.53 13.01 -4.95
C GLU A 29 -3.49 11.90 -4.51
N ALA A 30 -3.00 10.88 -3.79
CA ALA A 30 -3.86 9.83 -3.22
C ALA A 30 -4.96 10.43 -2.32
N MET A 31 -4.61 11.38 -1.46
CA MET A 31 -5.61 12.07 -0.61
C MET A 31 -6.64 12.85 -1.41
N HIS A 32 -6.27 13.42 -2.56
CA HIS A 32 -7.20 14.15 -3.43
C HIS A 32 -8.18 13.18 -4.10
N TRP A 33 -7.68 12.12 -4.74
CA TRP A 33 -8.52 11.13 -5.42
C TRP A 33 -9.49 10.43 -4.47
N LEU A 34 -9.02 10.03 -3.29
CA LEU A 34 -9.87 9.40 -2.27
C LEU A 34 -11.02 10.29 -1.77
N ARG A 35 -10.97 11.61 -2.02
CA ARG A 35 -12.00 12.57 -1.58
C ARG A 35 -12.88 13.11 -2.70
N GLU A 36 -12.51 12.90 -3.96
CA GLU A 36 -13.22 13.44 -5.11
C GLU A 36 -14.23 12.43 -5.66
N ASP A 37 -13.75 11.37 -6.31
CA ASP A 37 -14.61 10.28 -6.81
C ASP A 37 -13.75 9.11 -7.28
N VAL A 38 -13.64 8.08 -6.43
CA VAL A 38 -13.16 6.75 -6.82
C VAL A 38 -14.19 5.73 -6.36
N ASP A 39 -14.47 4.72 -7.18
CA ASP A 39 -15.48 3.69 -6.83
C ASP A 39 -14.94 2.61 -5.88
N GLY A 40 -13.62 2.58 -5.67
CA GLY A 40 -12.95 1.57 -4.87
C GLY A 40 -11.43 1.72 -4.87
N VAL A 41 -10.76 1.00 -3.97
CA VAL A 41 -9.32 1.14 -3.72
C VAL A 41 -8.65 -0.22 -3.67
N ILE A 42 -7.60 -0.40 -4.47
CA ILE A 42 -6.64 -1.48 -4.28
C ILE A 42 -5.48 -0.91 -3.49
N TYR A 43 -5.32 -1.36 -2.24
CA TYR A 43 -4.34 -0.82 -1.31
C TYR A 43 -3.18 -1.76 -1.09
N VAL A 44 -2.03 -1.44 -1.67
CA VAL A 44 -0.83 -2.30 -1.62
C VAL A 44 0.03 -1.92 -0.42
N LEU A 45 0.30 -2.89 0.45
CA LEU A 45 1.15 -2.74 1.63
C LEU A 45 2.36 -3.67 1.55
N ASP A 46 3.50 -3.17 2.03
CA ASP A 46 4.73 -3.97 2.18
C ASP A 46 4.60 -4.88 3.41
N SER A 47 4.54 -6.19 3.21
CA SER A 47 4.39 -7.18 4.28
C SER A 47 5.61 -7.31 5.18
N THR A 48 6.75 -6.70 4.83
CA THR A 48 7.97 -6.71 5.66
C THR A 48 8.09 -5.52 6.60
N SER A 49 7.15 -4.57 6.51
CA SER A 49 7.17 -3.30 7.25
C SER A 49 5.97 -3.17 8.17
N ASP A 50 6.09 -2.32 9.18
CA ASP A 50 4.97 -2.01 10.08
C ASP A 50 3.80 -1.38 9.28
N PRO A 51 2.60 -1.99 9.28
CA PRO A 51 1.45 -1.42 8.59
C PRO A 51 0.97 -0.10 9.20
N PHE A 52 1.29 0.20 10.47
CA PHE A 52 0.78 1.36 11.22
C PHE A 52 1.61 2.64 11.06
N THR A 53 2.11 2.90 9.85
CA THR A 53 2.70 4.21 9.58
C THR A 53 1.64 5.32 9.63
N GLN A 54 2.06 6.55 9.93
CA GLN A 54 1.16 7.71 9.95
C GLN A 54 0.41 7.88 8.62
N VAL A 55 1.11 7.67 7.50
CA VAL A 55 0.53 7.79 6.16
C VAL A 55 -0.52 6.69 5.96
N ASN A 56 -0.21 5.43 6.29
CA ASN A 56 -1.15 4.33 6.10
C ASN A 56 -2.41 4.50 6.95
N THR A 57 -2.23 4.91 8.21
CA THR A 57 -3.34 5.17 9.13
C THR A 57 -4.24 6.29 8.60
N MET A 58 -3.64 7.34 8.05
CA MET A 58 -4.37 8.45 7.45
C MET A 58 -5.16 8.01 6.21
N LEU A 59 -4.54 7.28 5.29
CA LEU A 59 -5.18 6.85 4.05
C LEU A 59 -6.35 5.88 4.31
N ILE A 60 -6.14 4.89 5.18
CA ILE A 60 -7.22 3.97 5.61
C ILE A 60 -8.37 4.74 6.27
N GLY A 61 -8.07 5.72 7.12
CA GLY A 61 -9.11 6.56 7.73
C GLY A 61 -9.95 7.33 6.71
N ILE A 62 -9.35 7.78 5.59
CA ILE A 62 -10.10 8.44 4.51
C ILE A 62 -10.99 7.40 3.79
N ILE A 63 -10.42 6.25 3.42
CA ILE A 63 -11.12 5.14 2.76
C ILE A 63 -12.38 4.76 3.55
N GLU A 64 -12.25 4.56 4.86
CA GLU A 64 -13.36 4.23 5.74
C GLU A 64 -14.36 5.38 5.90
N SER A 65 -13.89 6.62 5.98
CA SER A 65 -14.79 7.79 6.11
C SER A 65 -15.67 8.05 4.88
N GLN A 66 -15.23 7.56 3.73
CA GLN A 66 -15.93 7.69 2.45
C GLN A 66 -16.70 6.40 2.09
N ASP A 67 -16.72 5.41 3.00
CA ASP A 67 -17.33 4.10 2.79
C ASP A 67 -16.84 3.42 1.49
N LEU A 68 -15.57 3.62 1.14
CA LEU A 68 -14.99 3.10 -0.10
C LEU A 68 -14.67 1.61 0.03
N PRO A 69 -15.11 0.76 -0.93
CA PRO A 69 -14.67 -0.63 -1.00
C PRO A 69 -13.15 -0.68 -1.17
N ALA A 70 -12.47 -1.40 -0.27
CA ALA A 70 -11.03 -1.56 -0.33
C ALA A 70 -10.60 -3.02 -0.30
N LEU A 71 -9.60 -3.34 -1.14
CA LEU A 71 -8.94 -4.63 -1.20
C LEU A 71 -7.46 -4.43 -0.88
N ILE A 72 -6.98 -5.02 0.21
CA ILE A 72 -5.59 -4.89 0.65
C ILE A 72 -4.75 -5.98 -0.02
N LEU A 73 -3.63 -5.58 -0.61
CA LEU A 73 -2.65 -6.47 -1.21
C LEU A 73 -1.37 -6.45 -0.35
N ALA A 74 -1.12 -7.54 0.37
CA ALA A 74 0.08 -7.71 1.20
C ALA A 74 1.25 -8.21 0.34
N ASN A 75 2.03 -7.27 -0.17
CA ASN A 75 3.08 -7.48 -1.16
C ASN A 75 4.45 -7.79 -0.51
N LYS A 76 5.34 -8.41 -1.30
CA LYS A 76 6.70 -8.86 -0.93
C LYS A 76 6.73 -10.16 -0.10
N THR A 77 5.81 -11.08 -0.38
CA THR A 77 5.78 -12.39 0.29
C THR A 77 6.99 -13.28 0.01
N ASP A 78 7.80 -12.93 -0.99
CA ASP A 78 9.08 -13.56 -1.29
C ASP A 78 10.15 -13.28 -0.21
N LEU A 79 9.99 -12.22 0.59
CA LEU A 79 10.98 -11.84 1.59
C LEU A 79 10.76 -12.58 2.92
N PRO A 80 11.84 -13.00 3.61
CA PRO A 80 11.76 -13.80 4.84
C PRO A 80 11.12 -13.07 6.04
N GLY A 81 11.03 -11.74 5.98
CA GLY A 81 10.39 -10.91 7.00
C GLY A 81 8.90 -10.63 6.74
N SER A 82 8.32 -11.21 5.69
CA SER A 82 6.93 -10.96 5.31
C SER A 82 5.95 -11.50 6.36
N ASP A 83 5.12 -10.63 6.92
CA ASP A 83 4.03 -10.95 7.84
C ASP A 83 2.68 -10.44 7.32
N VAL A 84 2.05 -11.27 6.49
CA VAL A 84 0.70 -11.00 5.95
C VAL A 84 -0.35 -10.98 7.07
N GLN A 85 -0.15 -11.78 8.11
CA GLN A 85 -1.09 -11.85 9.23
C GLN A 85 -1.09 -10.54 10.03
N GLN A 86 0.07 -9.90 10.20
CA GLN A 86 0.16 -8.59 10.82
C GLN A 86 -0.68 -7.55 10.07
N ILE A 87 -0.62 -7.52 8.74
CA ILE A 87 -1.45 -6.62 7.92
C ILE A 87 -2.94 -6.94 8.11
N ALA A 88 -3.33 -8.21 7.98
CA ALA A 88 -4.73 -8.61 8.13
C ALA A 88 -5.30 -8.30 9.53
N ASN A 89 -4.47 -8.46 10.58
CA ASN A 89 -4.83 -8.11 11.95
C ASN A 89 -4.90 -6.60 12.17
N ALA A 90 -4.09 -5.82 11.45
CA ALA A 90 -4.09 -4.36 11.53
C ALA A 90 -5.35 -3.75 10.91
N PHE A 91 -5.86 -4.38 9.86
CA PHE A 91 -7.01 -3.91 9.08
C PHE A 91 -8.08 -5.00 8.93
N PRO A 92 -8.66 -5.51 10.03
CA PRO A 92 -9.51 -6.71 10.01
C PRO A 92 -10.85 -6.52 9.29
N GLN A 93 -11.21 -5.28 8.95
CA GLN A 93 -12.43 -4.94 8.22
C GLN A 93 -12.26 -5.08 6.69
N HIS A 94 -11.01 -5.21 6.21
CA HIS A 94 -10.66 -5.20 4.80
C HIS A 94 -10.09 -6.56 4.39
N GLU A 95 -10.54 -7.09 3.25
CA GLU A 95 -9.99 -8.33 2.71
C GLU A 95 -8.52 -8.13 2.33
N THR A 96 -7.65 -9.03 2.80
CA THR A 96 -6.20 -8.97 2.58
C THR A 96 -5.75 -10.17 1.77
N ILE A 97 -5.08 -9.92 0.64
CA ILE A 97 -4.57 -10.95 -0.27
C ILE A 97 -3.04 -10.88 -0.28
N PRO A 98 -2.33 -12.00 -0.03
CA PRO A 98 -0.87 -12.05 -0.18
C PRO A 98 -0.44 -12.04 -1.65
N LEU A 99 0.66 -11.39 -1.98
CA LEU A 99 1.34 -11.54 -3.28
C LEU A 99 2.84 -11.26 -3.22
N SER A 100 3.58 -11.77 -4.20
CA SER A 100 4.87 -11.21 -4.59
C SER A 100 4.75 -10.63 -5.98
N ALA A 101 4.68 -9.30 -6.08
CA ALA A 101 4.68 -8.62 -7.37
C ALA A 101 6.01 -8.77 -8.14
N LEU A 102 7.12 -9.04 -7.42
CA LEU A 102 8.44 -9.21 -8.03
C LEU A 102 8.56 -10.59 -8.69
N GLU A 103 8.20 -11.65 -7.96
CA GLU A 103 8.28 -13.03 -8.46
C GLU A 103 7.05 -13.42 -9.28
N GLY A 104 5.97 -12.64 -9.20
CA GLY A 104 4.70 -12.92 -9.86
C GLY A 104 3.83 -13.94 -9.11
N ASP A 105 4.15 -14.22 -7.85
CA ASP A 105 3.40 -15.17 -7.04
C ASP A 105 2.02 -14.64 -6.67
N ASN A 106 1.02 -15.53 -6.77
CA ASN A 106 -0.38 -15.31 -6.43
C ASN A 106 -1.15 -14.28 -7.28
N MET A 107 -0.60 -13.88 -8.43
CA MET A 107 -1.23 -12.89 -9.31
C MET A 107 -2.61 -13.32 -9.82
N ASP A 108 -2.81 -14.61 -10.13
CA ASP A 108 -4.10 -15.13 -10.61
C ASP A 108 -5.22 -14.95 -9.57
N GLU A 109 -4.92 -15.17 -8.29
CA GLU A 109 -5.87 -14.94 -7.19
C GLU A 109 -6.17 -13.45 -7.05
N VAL A 110 -5.14 -12.60 -7.09
CA VAL A 110 -5.30 -11.13 -7.05
C VAL A 110 -6.24 -10.65 -8.17
N TYR A 111 -6.02 -11.08 -9.42
CA TYR A 111 -6.87 -10.70 -10.54
C TYR A 111 -8.31 -11.19 -10.38
N THR A 112 -8.48 -12.45 -9.94
CA THR A 112 -9.80 -13.03 -9.68
C THR A 112 -10.55 -12.21 -8.64
N LYS A 113 -9.87 -11.87 -7.54
CA LYS A 113 -10.45 -11.11 -6.44
C LYS A 113 -10.77 -9.68 -6.81
N ILE A 114 -9.92 -9.00 -7.58
CA ILE A 114 -10.24 -7.67 -8.10
C ILE A 114 -11.52 -7.74 -8.95
N ALA A 115 -11.67 -8.74 -9.82
CA ALA A 115 -12.86 -8.91 -10.63
C ALA A 115 -14.11 -9.25 -9.80
N GLU A 116 -13.99 -10.05 -8.74
CA GLU A 116 -15.09 -10.35 -7.82
C GLU A 116 -15.52 -9.15 -6.96
N TYR A 117 -14.54 -8.32 -6.55
CA TYR A 117 -14.76 -7.25 -5.58
C TYR A 117 -15.20 -5.94 -6.24
N PHE A 118 -14.76 -5.68 -7.49
CA PHE A 118 -15.01 -4.43 -8.20
C PHE A 118 -15.68 -4.58 -9.59
N GLY A 119 -15.86 -5.81 -10.09
CA GLY A 119 -16.48 -6.09 -11.40
C GLY A 119 -17.99 -6.31 -11.33
#